data_AF-A0A2H1ING5-F1
#
_entry.id   AF-A0A2H1ING5-F1
#
_cell.length_a   1.000
_cell.length_b   1.000
_cell.length_c   1.000
_cell.angle_alpha   90.00
_cell.angle_beta   90.00
_cell.angle_gamma   90.00
#
_symmetry.space_group_name_H-M   'P 1'
#
loop_
_entity.id
_entity.type
_entity.pdbx_description
1 polymer ?
#
loop_
_entity_poly.entity_id
_entity_poly.type
_entity_poly.pdbx_seq_one_letter_code
_entity_poly.pdbx_strand_id
1 'polypeptide(L)' 'MATKITAPSTVTGDSTFGPVTLSFTDGVAEVDAVSDGLRNYLEKTGYTVEKPRPARRRTAKPVDEDGETNAD' A
#
# COMPACT_ATOMS: atom_id res chain seq x y z
N MET A 1 -4.66 -8.05 -2.03
CA MET A 1 -3.41 -7.99 -1.24
C MET A 1 -3.73 -7.18 -0.01
N ALA A 2 -3.45 -7.69 1.18
CA ALA A 2 -3.79 -6.98 2.41
C ALA A 2 -2.94 -5.71 2.58
N THR A 3 -3.60 -4.63 3.00
CA THR A 3 -2.98 -3.40 3.49
C THR A 3 -2.65 -3.59 4.96
N LYS A 4 -1.41 -3.28 5.34
CA LYS A 4 -0.95 -3.38 6.72
C LYS A 4 -1.01 -2.01 7.39
N ILE A 5 -1.59 -1.96 8.58
CA ILE A 5 -1.71 -0.75 9.40
C ILE A 5 -0.96 -1.01 10.70
N THR A 6 0.01 -0.17 11.01
CA THR A 6 0.80 -0.24 12.25
C THR A 6 0.45 0.94 13.14
N ALA A 7 0.06 0.66 14.38
CA ALA A 7 -0.25 1.64 15.39
C ALA A 7 1.03 2.28 15.98
N PRO A 8 0.97 3.55 16.43
CA PRO A 8 2.10 4.21 17.08
C PRO A 8 2.45 3.62 18.46
N SER A 9 1.64 2.69 18.97
CA SER A 9 1.83 2.04 20.26
C SER A 9 1.34 0.60 20.18
N THR A 10 1.86 -0.26 21.07
CA THR A 10 1.45 -1.67 21.16
C THR A 10 0.02 -1.75 21.69
N VAL A 11 -0.94 -1.74 20.77
CA VAL A 11 -2.36 -1.90 21.05
C VAL A 11 -2.84 -3.23 20.50
N THR A 12 -3.61 -3.95 21.31
CA THR A 12 -4.22 -5.22 20.94
C THR A 12 -5.71 -5.12 21.19
N GLY A 13 -6.52 -5.44 20.17
CA GLY A 13 -7.97 -5.36 20.22
C GLY A 13 -8.57 -4.56 19.08
N ASP A 14 -9.88 -4.38 19.15
CA ASP A 14 -10.66 -3.76 18.09
C ASP A 14 -10.69 -2.24 18.28
N SER A 15 -10.31 -1.49 17.25
CA SER A 15 -10.45 -0.04 17.20
C SER A 15 -11.43 0.36 16.11
N THR A 16 -12.44 1.14 16.49
CA THR A 16 -13.49 1.59 15.58
C THR A 16 -13.19 3.00 15.09
N PHE A 17 -13.08 3.17 13.78
CA PHE A 17 -12.84 4.43 13.09
C PHE A 17 -14.04 4.76 12.21
N GLY A 18 -15.05 5.42 12.82
CA GLY A 18 -16.31 5.69 12.15
C GLY A 18 -17.04 4.39 11.78
N PRO A 19 -17.31 4.10 10.49
CA PRO A 19 -17.99 2.88 10.06
C PRO A 19 -17.06 1.65 9.92
N VAL A 20 -15.74 1.81 10.13
CA VAL A 20 -14.76 0.74 9.93
C VAL A 20 -14.21 0.28 11.27
N THR A 21 -14.22 -1.02 11.52
CA THR A 21 -13.56 -1.63 12.68
C THR A 21 -12.28 -2.32 12.24
N LEU A 22 -11.16 -1.96 12.88
CA LEU A 22 -9.84 -2.55 12.66
C LEU A 22 -9.45 -3.39 13.88
N SER A 23 -9.15 -4.67 13.68
CA SER A 23 -8.63 -5.52 14.75
C SER A 23 -7.11 -5.49 14.71
N PHE A 24 -6.50 -4.94 15.77
CA PHE A 24 -5.05 -4.88 15.95
C PHE A 24 -4.58 -6.07 16.77
N THR A 25 -3.50 -6.70 16.31
CA THR A 25 -2.74 -7.71 17.05
C THR A 25 -1.31 -7.20 17.19
N ASP A 26 -0.86 -6.98 18.42
CA ASP A 26 0.49 -6.48 18.71
C ASP A 26 0.82 -5.13 18.00
N GLY A 27 -0.18 -4.25 17.92
CA GLY A 27 -0.06 -2.97 17.22
C GLY A 27 -0.13 -3.06 15.69
N VAL A 28 -0.44 -4.22 15.12
CA VAL A 28 -0.57 -4.42 13.66
C VAL A 28 -1.98 -4.88 13.30
N ALA A 29 -2.60 -4.23 12.32
CA ALA A 29 -3.85 -4.66 11.71
C ALA A 29 -3.65 -4.93 10.21
N GLU A 30 -4.22 -6.02 9.72
CA GLU A 30 -4.23 -6.36 8.30
C GLU A 30 -5.66 -6.25 7.77
N VAL A 31 -5.85 -5.48 6.70
CA VAL A 31 -7.17 -5.24 6.10
C VAL A 31 -7.10 -5.26 4.59
N ASP A 32 -8.14 -5.75 3.93
CA ASP A 32 -8.12 -5.91 2.47
C ASP A 32 -8.08 -4.56 1.73
N ALA A 33 -8.88 -3.59 2.21
CA ALA A 33 -8.94 -2.25 1.64
C ALA A 33 -9.13 -1.19 2.73
N VAL A 34 -8.40 -0.08 2.57
CA VAL A 34 -8.55 1.14 3.38
C VAL A 34 -8.91 2.27 2.42
N SER A 35 -10.02 2.95 2.68
CA SER A 35 -10.39 4.15 1.91
C SER A 35 -9.34 5.26 2.11
N ASP A 36 -9.06 6.06 1.09
CA ASP A 36 -8.02 7.10 1.20
C ASP A 36 -8.32 8.14 2.29
N GLY A 37 -9.60 8.38 2.61
CA GLY A 37 -10.00 9.21 3.75
C GLY A 37 -9.57 8.63 5.10
N LEU A 38 -9.83 7.34 5.33
CA LEU A 38 -9.43 6.64 6.56
C LEU A 38 -7.89 6.56 6.65
N ARG A 39 -7.22 6.31 5.53
CA ARG A 39 -5.76 6.34 5.46
C ARG A 39 -5.19 7.69 5.91
N ASN A 40 -5.68 8.79 5.33
CA ASN A 40 -5.21 10.13 5.68
C ASN A 40 -5.48 10.46 7.15
N TYR A 41 -6.62 10.01 7.69
CA TYR A 41 -6.90 10.12 9.12
C TYR A 41 -5.87 9.37 9.97
N LEU A 42 -5.63 8.08 9.66
CA LEU A 42 -4.67 7.23 10.34
C LEU A 42 -3.25 7.82 10.30
N GLU A 43 -2.79 8.26 9.12
CA GLU A 43 -1.49 8.92 8.95
C GLU A 43 -1.37 10.21 9.79
N LYS A 44 -2.44 11.01 9.88
CA LYS A 44 -2.49 12.21 10.74
C LYS A 44 -2.48 11.89 12.23
N THR A 45 -3.08 10.77 12.64
CA THR A 45 -3.07 10.31 14.04
C THR A 45 -1.76 9.59 14.41
N GLY A 46 -0.84 9.39 13.46
CA GLY A 46 0.47 8.78 13.70
C GLY A 46 0.53 7.28 13.41
N TYR A 47 -0.49 6.70 12.77
CA TYR A 47 -0.46 5.32 12.29
C TYR A 47 0.31 5.24 10.96
N THR A 48 0.96 4.11 10.73
CA THR A 48 1.65 3.81 9.47
C THR A 48 0.79 2.89 8.62
N VAL A 49 0.48 3.29 7.39
CA VAL A 49 -0.32 2.48 6.44
C VAL A 49 0.55 2.03 5.28
N GLU A 50 0.92 0.75 5.25
CA GLU A 50 1.69 0.14 4.17
C GLU A 50 0.75 -0.49 3.15
N LYS A 51 0.57 0.20 2.00
CA LYS A 51 -0.10 -0.41 0.84
C LYS A 51 0.85 -1.42 0.20
N PRO A 52 0.38 -2.62 -0.19
CA PRO A 52 1.18 -3.56 -0.94
C PRO A 52 1.60 -2.88 -2.25
N ARG A 53 2.90 -2.61 -2.36
CA ARG A 53 3.48 -1.96 -3.53
C ARG A 53 3.15 -2.87 -4.72
N PRO A 54 2.45 -2.39 -5.78
CA PRO A 54 2.29 -3.20 -6.97
C PRO A 54 3.71 -3.56 -7.40
N ALA A 55 4.00 -4.86 -7.49
CA ALA A 55 5.26 -5.34 -8.01
C ALA A 55 5.50 -4.55 -9.29
N ARG A 56 6.47 -3.63 -9.27
CA ARG A 56 6.81 -2.82 -10.43
C ARG A 56 7.03 -3.85 -11.51
N ARG A 57 6.09 -3.95 -12.46
CA ARG A 57 6.33 -4.63 -13.72
C ARG A 57 7.62 -3.98 -14.19
N ARG A 58 8.70 -4.74 -14.18
CA ARG A 58 9.93 -4.39 -14.90
C ARG A 58 9.42 -4.03 -16.28
N THR A 59 9.38 -2.75 -16.62
CA THR A 59 9.25 -2.33 -18.00
C THR A 59 10.48 -2.94 -18.65
N ALA A 60 10.23 -4.06 -19.34
CA ALA A 60 11.23 -4.71 -20.14
C ALA A 60 11.79 -3.67 -21.11
N LYS A 61 13.08 -3.85 -21.40
CA LYS A 61 13.94 -3.07 -22.29
C LYS A 61 13.19 -2.39 -23.44
N PRO A 62 13.55 -1.15 -23.84
CA PRO A 62 13.31 -0.76 -25.21
C PRO A 62 14.01 -1.80 -26.11
N VAL A 63 13.22 -2.46 -26.94
CA VAL A 63 13.69 -3.18 -28.11
C VAL A 63 14.20 -2.12 -29.06
N ASP A 64 15.52 -1.98 -29.19
CA ASP A 64 16.12 -1.39 -30.37
C ASP A 64 15.87 -2.38 -31.52
N GLU A 65 14.70 -2.25 -32.15
CA GLU A 65 14.33 -2.96 -33.37
C GLU A 65 14.78 -2.08 -34.55
N ASP A 66 15.83 -2.57 -35.20
CA ASP A 66 16.30 -2.35 -36.56
C ASP A 66 15.73 -1.16 -37.37
N GLY A 67 16.59 -0.16 -37.58
CA GLY A 67 16.50 0.79 -38.69
C GLY A 67 17.59 0.51 -39.71
N GLU A 68 17.38 -0.52 -40.53
CA GLU A 68 18.13 -0.76 -41.76
C GLU A 68 18.06 0.48 -42.66
N THR A 69 19.19 1.07 -43.01
CA THR A 69 19.30 1.99 -44.16
C THR A 69 20.32 1.42 -45.14
N ASN A 70 19.79 0.77 -46.19
CA ASN A 70 20.46 0.66 -47.47
C ASN A 70 20.38 2.00 -48.24
N ALA A 71 21.32 2.20 -49.16
CA ALA A 71 21.54 3.34 -50.10
C ALA A 71 22.32 4.52 -49.49
N ASP A 72 23.40 5.04 -50.08
CA ASP A 72 23.90 5.07 -51.47
C ASP A 72 25.44 4.98 -51.49
#